data_AF-A0A7J7CN24-F1
#
_entry.id   AF-A0A7J7CN24-F1
#
_cell.length_a   1.000
_cell.length_b   1.000
_cell.length_c   1.000
_cell.angle_alpha   90.00
_cell.angle_beta   90.00
_cell.angle_gamma   90.00
#
_symmetry.space_group_name_H-M   'P 1'
#
loop_
_entity.id
_entity.type
_entity.pdbx_description
1 polymer ?
#
loop_
_entity_poly.entity_id
_entity_poly.type
_entity_poly.pdbx_seq_one_letter_code
_entity_poly.pdbx_strand_id
1 'polypeptide(L)'
;MTFINSLNHDEGLNLQPQASSWWDMVESYQLAAGKKGGAIVVKVMKTMGDVDCSAGKNLTVDNVLSIFEKAVGKDVDMISVLFMARDVVVQGLCSTIGKCSEHGLYGGKQSTIVVRNSESKCPGECAWPFHKTNHGPQGMTLQPPNNNVGEDAMAIVFASSLVDLVTNLFFTGFYQGLTT
;
A
#
# COMPACT_ATOMS: atom_id res chain seq x y z
N MET A 1 3.89 12.05 -1.07
CA MET A 1 3.69 12.11 -2.54
C MET A 1 4.92 11.72 -3.36
N THR A 2 6.14 11.95 -2.89
CA THR A 2 7.38 11.72 -3.65
C THR A 2 7.55 10.27 -4.13
N PHE A 3 7.13 9.28 -3.33
CA PHE A 3 7.16 7.86 -3.72
C PHE A 3 6.37 7.57 -5.01
N ILE A 4 5.13 8.04 -5.12
CA ILE A 4 4.29 7.78 -6.31
C ILE A 4 4.95 8.31 -7.58
N ASN A 5 5.51 9.51 -7.51
CA ASN A 5 6.17 10.13 -8.65
C ASN A 5 7.43 9.36 -9.08
N SER A 6 8.13 8.74 -8.12
CA SER A 6 9.33 7.94 -8.40
C SER A 6 9.04 6.67 -9.20
N LEU A 7 7.80 6.18 -9.24
CA LEU A 7 7.42 5.03 -10.08
C LEU A 7 7.51 5.34 -11.58
N ASN A 8 7.34 6.60 -11.97
CA ASN A 8 7.45 7.03 -13.37
C ASN A 8 8.83 7.62 -13.71
N HIS A 9 9.74 7.68 -12.75
CA HIS A 9 11.00 8.41 -12.89
C HIS A 9 12.15 7.49 -13.25
N ASP A 10 12.75 7.69 -14.41
CA ASP A 10 13.91 6.92 -14.87
C ASP A 10 15.10 7.86 -15.07
N GLU A 11 16.12 7.73 -14.21
CA GLU A 11 17.41 8.44 -14.35
C GLU A 11 18.37 7.76 -15.35
N GLY A 12 17.94 6.71 -16.04
CA GLY A 12 18.77 5.94 -16.98
C GLY A 12 19.81 5.08 -16.26
N LEU A 13 20.99 4.91 -16.86
CA LEU A 13 22.08 4.06 -16.34
C LEU A 13 22.74 4.67 -15.09
N ASN A 14 22.04 4.60 -13.95
CA ASN A 14 22.57 4.85 -12.61
C ASN A 14 22.64 3.51 -11.87
N LEU A 15 23.75 3.27 -11.14
CA LEU A 15 23.94 2.06 -10.34
C LEU A 15 23.09 2.05 -9.05
N GLN A 16 22.43 3.16 -8.73
CA GLN A 16 21.53 3.24 -7.59
C GLN A 16 20.18 2.57 -7.89
N PRO A 17 19.62 1.81 -6.93
CA PRO A 17 18.29 1.22 -7.09
C PRO A 17 17.23 2.32 -7.22
N GLN A 18 16.37 2.22 -8.24
CA GLN A 18 15.28 3.15 -8.49
C GLN A 18 13.93 2.45 -8.31
N ALA A 19 12.92 3.18 -7.82
CA ALA A 19 11.57 2.65 -7.68
C ALA A 19 10.94 2.28 -9.04
N SER A 20 11.28 3.01 -10.10
CA SER A 20 10.92 2.70 -11.49
C SER A 20 11.46 1.36 -11.95
N SER A 21 12.72 1.02 -11.67
CA SER A 21 13.29 -0.29 -12.04
C SER A 21 12.57 -1.46 -11.37
N TRP A 22 12.08 -1.27 -10.14
CA TRP A 22 11.20 -2.23 -9.49
C TRP A 22 9.82 -2.28 -10.14
N TRP A 23 9.27 -1.12 -10.54
CA TRP A 23 7.99 -1.04 -11.23
C TRP A 23 8.02 -1.70 -12.62
N ASP A 24 9.11 -1.58 -13.38
CA ASP A 24 9.32 -2.26 -14.67
C ASP A 24 9.14 -3.79 -14.53
N MET A 25 9.55 -4.36 -13.40
CA MET A 25 9.33 -5.78 -13.10
C MET A 25 7.84 -6.11 -12.98
N VAL A 26 7.06 -5.24 -12.32
CA VAL A 26 5.60 -5.37 -12.22
C VAL A 26 4.97 -5.26 -13.60
N GLU A 27 5.41 -4.31 -14.42
CA GLU A 27 4.93 -4.13 -15.79
C GLU A 27 5.20 -5.36 -16.68
N SER A 28 6.31 -6.04 -16.46
CA SER A 28 6.67 -7.26 -17.20
C SER A 28 5.62 -8.38 -17.05
N TYR A 29 4.86 -8.41 -15.96
CA TYR A 29 3.79 -9.39 -15.76
C TYR A 29 2.63 -9.24 -16.76
N GLN A 30 2.47 -8.08 -17.40
CA GLN A 30 1.49 -7.91 -18.47
C GLN A 30 1.73 -8.91 -19.62
N LEU A 31 3.00 -9.10 -20.00
CA LEU A 31 3.38 -10.05 -21.06
C LEU A 31 3.13 -11.50 -20.61
N ALA A 32 3.47 -11.82 -19.35
CA ALA A 32 3.19 -13.14 -18.77
C ALA A 32 1.68 -13.45 -18.72
N ALA A 33 0.84 -12.43 -18.56
CA ALA A 33 -0.61 -12.52 -18.61
C ALA A 33 -1.20 -12.51 -20.04
N GLY A 34 -0.36 -12.56 -21.08
CA GLY A 34 -0.78 -12.54 -22.49
C GLY A 34 -1.40 -11.21 -22.93
N LYS A 35 -1.16 -10.11 -22.19
CA LYS A 35 -1.56 -8.75 -22.57
C LYS A 35 -0.46 -8.10 -23.39
N LYS A 36 -0.82 -7.05 -24.12
CA LYS A 36 0.19 -6.16 -24.72
C LYS A 36 0.93 -5.48 -23.57
N GLY A 37 2.24 -5.71 -23.47
CA GLY A 37 3.06 -5.02 -22.48
C GLY A 37 3.19 -3.53 -22.78
N GLY A 38 3.72 -2.78 -21.82
CA GLY A 38 4.00 -1.37 -21.94
C GLY A 38 4.09 -0.68 -20.58
N ALA A 39 4.61 0.54 -20.59
CA ALA A 39 4.74 1.36 -19.40
C ALA A 39 3.37 1.70 -18.77
N ILE A 40 3.25 1.50 -17.47
CA ILE A 40 2.10 1.90 -16.64
C ILE A 40 2.43 3.24 -16.00
N VAL A 41 1.82 4.30 -16.53
CA VAL A 41 1.98 5.65 -15.96
C VAL A 41 1.06 5.82 -14.75
N VAL A 42 1.65 6.01 -13.56
CA VAL A 42 0.91 6.21 -12.30
C VAL A 42 0.71 7.70 -12.05
N LYS A 43 -0.53 8.15 -11.86
CA LYS A 43 -0.84 9.56 -11.57
C LYS A 43 -1.72 9.70 -10.34
N VAL A 44 -1.37 10.66 -9.48
CA VAL A 44 -2.24 11.07 -8.37
C VAL A 44 -3.29 12.02 -8.92
N MET A 45 -4.55 11.59 -8.91
CA MET A 45 -5.68 12.38 -9.42
C MET A 45 -6.23 13.36 -8.39
N LYS A 46 -6.38 12.89 -7.14
CA LYS A 46 -6.93 13.69 -6.03
C LYS A 46 -6.26 13.28 -4.72
N THR A 47 -6.19 14.21 -3.78
CA THR A 47 -5.68 13.98 -2.44
C THR A 47 -6.55 14.73 -1.44
N MET A 48 -6.84 14.09 -0.31
CA MET A 48 -7.63 14.68 0.76
C MET A 48 -7.04 14.20 2.09
N GLY A 49 -6.91 15.13 3.05
CA GLY A 49 -6.55 14.81 4.42
C GLY A 49 -7.75 15.01 5.34
N ASP A 50 -7.87 14.15 6.35
CA ASP A 50 -8.86 14.26 7.42
C ASP A 50 -8.11 14.23 8.77
N VAL A 51 -7.64 15.41 9.19
CA VAL A 51 -6.82 15.56 10.41
C VAL A 51 -7.64 15.26 11.67
N ASP A 52 -8.94 15.57 11.64
CA ASP A 52 -9.85 15.38 12.77
C ASP A 52 -10.34 13.92 12.90
N CYS A 53 -9.98 13.05 11.94
CA CYS A 53 -10.50 11.69 11.85
C CYS A 53 -12.03 11.69 11.98
N SER A 54 -12.71 12.42 11.09
CA SER A 54 -14.15 12.72 11.17
C SER A 54 -15.07 11.49 11.21
N ALA A 55 -14.58 10.33 10.74
CA ALA A 55 -15.27 9.04 10.83
C ALA A 55 -15.02 8.29 12.16
N GLY A 56 -14.28 8.89 13.08
CA GLY A 56 -13.81 8.29 14.33
C GLY A 56 -12.50 7.52 14.18
N LYS A 57 -12.01 7.00 15.31
CA LYS A 57 -10.75 6.26 15.41
C LYS A 57 -10.92 4.74 15.35
N ASN A 58 -12.16 4.25 15.44
CA ASN A 58 -12.49 2.84 15.28
C ASN A 58 -13.40 2.72 14.07
N LEU A 59 -12.82 2.35 12.93
CA LEU A 59 -13.54 2.27 11.67
C LEU A 59 -14.08 0.86 11.44
N THR A 60 -15.32 0.80 10.98
CA THR A 60 -15.91 -0.38 10.34
C THR A 60 -15.63 -0.36 8.84
N VAL A 61 -15.93 -1.46 8.15
CA VAL A 61 -15.89 -1.55 6.68
C VAL A 61 -16.78 -0.46 6.05
N ASP A 62 -17.95 -0.19 6.63
CA ASP A 62 -18.87 0.86 6.15
C ASP A 62 -18.29 2.26 6.33
N ASN A 63 -17.54 2.51 7.41
CA ASN A 63 -16.85 3.79 7.58
C ASN A 63 -15.78 3.98 6.50
N VAL A 64 -15.01 2.94 6.17
CA VAL A 64 -14.00 2.98 5.11
C VAL A 64 -14.64 3.26 3.75
N LEU A 65 -15.77 2.62 3.43
CA LEU A 65 -16.55 2.90 2.21
C LEU A 65 -16.95 4.37 2.13
N SER A 66 -17.54 4.91 3.21
CA SER A 66 -17.98 6.30 3.24
C SER A 66 -16.82 7.28 3.07
N ILE A 67 -15.64 6.98 3.61
CA ILE A 67 -14.43 7.79 3.41
C ILE A 67 -14.05 7.82 1.94
N PHE A 68 -14.00 6.67 1.27
CA PHE A 68 -13.69 6.60 -0.16
C PHE A 68 -14.71 7.34 -1.03
N GLU A 69 -16.01 7.15 -0.76
CA GLU A 69 -17.07 7.85 -1.50
C GLU A 69 -16.97 9.38 -1.35
N LYS A 70 -16.68 9.88 -0.14
CA LYS A 70 -16.47 11.32 0.10
C LYS A 70 -15.21 11.84 -0.59
N ALA A 71 -14.13 11.07 -0.56
CA ALA A 71 -12.84 11.50 -1.08
C ALA A 71 -12.79 11.46 -2.61
N VAL A 72 -13.29 10.40 -3.25
CA VAL A 72 -13.05 10.11 -4.68
C VAL A 72 -14.35 10.06 -5.49
N GLY A 73 -15.52 10.03 -4.84
CA GLY A 73 -16.81 9.90 -5.51
C GLY A 73 -17.09 8.45 -5.92
N LYS A 74 -17.75 8.26 -7.07
CA LYS A 74 -18.11 6.95 -7.63
C LYS A 74 -17.27 6.57 -8.86
N ASP A 75 -16.09 7.18 -9.00
CA ASP A 75 -15.23 6.95 -10.14
C ASP A 75 -14.47 5.62 -10.01
N VAL A 76 -14.99 4.60 -10.68
CA VAL A 76 -14.52 3.21 -10.59
C VAL A 76 -13.21 2.95 -11.33
N ASP A 77 -12.73 3.92 -12.13
CA ASP A 77 -11.53 3.76 -12.96
C ASP A 77 -10.24 4.18 -12.21
N MET A 78 -10.33 4.44 -10.91
CA MET A 78 -9.21 4.85 -10.05
C MET A 78 -8.93 3.87 -8.92
N ILE A 79 -7.68 3.78 -8.51
CA ILE A 79 -7.30 3.11 -7.26
C ILE A 79 -7.42 4.13 -6.13
N SER A 80 -8.33 3.88 -5.19
CA SER A 80 -8.50 4.74 -4.01
C SER A 80 -7.64 4.23 -2.86
N VAL A 81 -6.80 5.09 -2.28
CA VAL A 81 -5.86 4.71 -1.22
C VAL A 81 -6.17 5.48 0.06
N LEU A 82 -6.32 4.77 1.18
CA LEU A 82 -6.51 5.34 2.51
C LEU A 82 -5.29 5.07 3.37
N PHE A 83 -4.58 6.12 3.78
CA PHE A 83 -3.52 6.05 4.79
C PHE A 83 -4.09 6.45 6.15
N MET A 84 -3.92 5.59 7.15
CA MET A 84 -4.50 5.81 8.48
C MET A 84 -3.54 6.51 9.43
N ALA A 85 -4.10 7.33 10.32
CA ALA A 85 -3.37 7.90 11.43
C ALA A 85 -2.97 6.83 12.47
N ARG A 86 -2.01 7.17 13.34
CA ARG A 86 -1.43 6.27 14.35
C ARG A 86 -2.46 5.65 15.30
N ASP A 87 -3.53 6.35 15.60
CA ASP A 87 -4.53 5.93 16.59
C ASP A 87 -5.84 5.48 15.94
N VAL A 88 -5.87 5.36 14.62
CA VAL A 88 -7.02 4.83 13.86
C VAL A 88 -6.84 3.33 13.67
N VAL A 89 -7.87 2.57 14.01
CA VAL A 89 -7.95 1.13 13.83
C VAL A 89 -9.14 0.74 12.96
N VAL A 90 -8.98 -0.32 12.18
CA VAL A 90 -10.07 -0.98 11.46
C VAL A 90 -10.16 -2.41 11.95
N GLN A 91 -11.38 -2.90 12.08
CA GLN A 91 -11.65 -4.30 12.42
C GLN A 91 -10.97 -5.25 11.41
N GLY A 92 -10.25 -6.27 11.91
CA GLY A 92 -9.63 -7.32 11.08
C GLY A 92 -8.22 -7.03 10.56
N LEU A 93 -7.69 -5.83 10.74
CA LEU A 93 -6.28 -5.48 10.45
C LEU A 93 -5.45 -5.61 11.76
N CYS A 94 -4.28 -6.27 11.71
CA CYS A 94 -3.47 -6.76 12.86
C CYS A 94 -4.07 -7.94 13.65
N SER A 95 -5.12 -8.59 13.17
CA SER A 95 -5.65 -9.81 13.82
C SER A 95 -4.84 -11.06 13.48
N THR A 96 -4.03 -10.98 12.42
CA THR A 96 -3.11 -12.03 11.94
C THR A 96 -1.72 -11.44 11.77
N ILE A 97 -0.70 -12.29 11.67
CA ILE A 97 0.69 -11.88 11.53
C ILE A 97 0.86 -11.23 10.14
N GLY A 98 1.57 -10.10 10.05
CA GLY A 98 1.90 -9.48 8.76
C GLY A 98 0.78 -8.75 8.00
N LYS A 99 -0.48 -8.70 8.47
CA LYS A 99 -1.55 -7.94 7.79
C LYS A 99 -1.48 -6.44 8.11
N CYS A 100 -0.63 -5.74 7.36
CA CYS A 100 -0.33 -4.30 7.51
C CYS A 100 -1.16 -3.39 6.59
N SER A 101 -1.83 -4.00 5.63
CA SER A 101 -2.69 -3.35 4.65
C SER A 101 -3.76 -4.33 4.15
N GLU A 102 -4.72 -3.78 3.43
CA GLU A 102 -5.77 -4.54 2.75
C GLU A 102 -6.07 -3.88 1.42
N HIS A 103 -6.12 -4.67 0.35
CA HIS A 103 -6.53 -4.22 -0.97
C HIS A 103 -7.83 -4.92 -1.39
N GLY A 104 -8.45 -4.48 -2.48
CA GLY A 104 -9.57 -5.21 -3.09
C GLY A 104 -10.69 -4.32 -3.59
N LEU A 105 -11.81 -4.96 -3.91
CA LEU A 105 -13.00 -4.31 -4.48
C LEU A 105 -14.02 -3.95 -3.41
N TYR A 106 -13.99 -2.68 -3.01
CA TYR A 106 -14.99 -2.13 -2.09
C TYR A 106 -16.25 -1.75 -2.87
N GLY A 107 -17.42 -2.09 -2.32
CA GLY A 107 -18.71 -1.95 -3.01
C GLY A 107 -18.81 -2.76 -4.32
N GLY A 108 -17.93 -3.74 -4.52
CA GLY A 108 -17.88 -4.60 -5.72
C GLY A 108 -17.44 -3.90 -7.01
N LYS A 109 -16.98 -2.65 -6.92
CA LYS A 109 -16.66 -1.83 -8.11
C LYS A 109 -15.38 -1.03 -7.98
N GLN A 110 -15.07 -0.53 -6.78
CA GLN A 110 -13.92 0.35 -6.59
C GLN A 110 -12.69 -0.44 -6.15
N SER A 111 -11.60 -0.34 -6.91
CA SER A 111 -10.29 -0.83 -6.47
C SER A 111 -9.75 0.06 -5.37
N THR A 112 -9.42 -0.53 -4.23
CA THR A 112 -8.98 0.22 -3.05
C THR A 112 -7.77 -0.41 -2.37
N ILE A 113 -7.02 0.42 -1.67
CA ILE A 113 -5.94 0.01 -0.76
C ILE A 113 -6.14 0.77 0.55
N VAL A 114 -6.04 0.05 1.65
CA VAL A 114 -6.08 0.57 3.01
C VAL A 114 -4.73 0.27 3.64
N VAL A 115 -3.99 1.31 4.00
CA VAL A 115 -2.67 1.23 4.63
C VAL A 115 -2.76 1.73 6.06
N ARG A 116 -2.35 0.88 7.00
CA ARG A 116 -2.29 1.25 8.42
C ARG A 116 -0.97 1.91 8.75
N ASN A 117 -0.96 2.79 9.76
CA ASN A 117 0.26 3.26 10.36
C ASN A 117 1.06 2.14 11.04
N SER A 118 2.18 1.77 10.42
CA SER A 118 3.05 0.65 10.83
C SER A 118 3.75 0.83 12.17
N GLU A 119 3.84 2.05 12.73
CA GLU A 119 4.55 2.30 14.00
C GLU A 119 3.68 1.97 15.21
N SER A 120 2.37 2.15 15.09
CA SER A 120 1.44 2.16 16.21
C SER A 120 0.90 0.79 16.62
N LYS A 121 0.66 -0.10 15.65
CA LYS A 121 0.02 -1.40 15.83
C LYS A 121 0.82 -2.46 15.08
N CYS A 122 1.33 -3.45 15.81
CA CYS A 122 2.21 -4.52 15.33
C CYS A 122 3.48 -4.02 14.61
N PRO A 123 4.29 -3.13 15.20
CA PRO A 123 5.49 -2.61 14.54
C PRO A 123 6.52 -3.68 14.20
N GLY A 124 6.57 -4.77 14.98
CA GLY A 124 7.42 -5.93 14.68
C GLY A 124 6.96 -6.76 13.47
N GLU A 125 5.79 -6.49 12.89
CA GLU A 125 5.39 -7.08 11.60
C GLU A 125 5.40 -6.05 10.48
N CYS A 126 4.93 -4.83 10.77
CA CYS A 126 4.59 -3.84 9.75
C CYS A 126 5.63 -2.77 9.51
N ALA A 127 6.62 -2.64 10.40
CA ALA A 127 7.65 -1.61 10.30
C ALA A 127 9.04 -2.16 9.96
N TRP A 128 9.15 -3.44 9.59
CA TRP A 128 10.41 -3.96 9.03
C TRP A 128 10.71 -3.27 7.68
N PRO A 129 11.96 -2.87 7.38
CA PRO A 129 13.19 -3.09 8.14
C PRO A 129 13.54 -1.99 9.17
N PHE A 130 12.67 -1.01 9.39
CA PHE A 130 12.89 0.12 10.32
C PHE A 130 12.52 -0.18 11.77
N HIS A 131 11.97 -1.37 12.03
CA HIS A 131 11.73 -1.93 13.34
C HIS A 131 12.17 -3.40 13.37
N LYS A 132 12.57 -3.87 14.55
CA LYS A 132 12.94 -5.26 14.76
C LYS A 132 11.73 -6.18 14.53
N THR A 133 11.89 -7.19 13.69
CA THR A 133 10.83 -8.19 13.43
C THR A 133 10.63 -9.13 14.63
N ASN A 134 9.38 -9.51 14.92
CA ASN A 134 9.09 -10.54 15.94
C ASN A 134 9.25 -11.97 15.40
N HIS A 135 9.21 -12.14 14.07
CA HIS A 135 9.24 -13.45 13.40
C HIS A 135 10.38 -13.55 12.38
N GLY A 136 10.84 -14.78 12.13
CA GLY A 136 11.89 -15.07 11.16
C GLY A 136 13.29 -14.60 11.60
N PRO A 137 14.29 -14.67 10.70
CA PRO A 137 15.66 -14.23 10.99
C PRO A 137 15.69 -12.74 11.32
N GLN A 138 16.20 -12.40 12.50
CA GLN A 138 16.35 -11.00 12.92
C GLN A 138 17.58 -10.38 12.24
N GLY A 139 17.35 -9.66 11.13
CA GLY A 139 18.35 -8.84 10.46
C GLY A 139 18.63 -7.52 11.19
N MET A 140 19.52 -6.69 10.63
CA MET A 140 19.78 -5.35 11.15
C MET A 140 18.56 -4.46 10.95
N THR A 141 18.18 -3.70 11.98
CA THR A 141 17.19 -2.63 11.85
C THR A 141 17.84 -1.45 11.15
N LEU A 142 17.24 -1.02 10.04
CA LEU A 142 17.73 0.10 9.23
C LEU A 142 17.18 1.43 9.75
N GLN A 143 17.90 2.51 9.48
CA GLN A 143 17.40 3.85 9.76
C GLN A 143 16.39 4.28 8.68
N PRO A 144 15.18 4.74 9.05
CA PRO A 144 14.22 5.27 8.09
C PRO A 144 14.79 6.50 7.36
N PRO A 145 14.78 6.54 6.00
CA PRO A 145 15.32 7.66 5.22
C PRO A 145 14.75 9.03 5.60
N ASN A 146 13.46 9.10 5.96
CA ASN A 146 12.80 10.34 6.38
C ASN A 146 12.84 10.55 7.91
N ASN A 147 13.62 9.74 8.64
CA ASN A 147 13.68 9.71 10.10
C ASN A 147 12.31 9.45 10.77
N ASN A 148 11.35 8.85 10.05
CA ASN A 148 10.04 8.49 10.56
C ASN A 148 9.71 7.03 10.21
N VAL A 149 9.75 6.16 11.22
CA VAL A 149 9.50 4.72 11.07
C VAL A 149 8.13 4.46 10.46
N GLY A 150 7.09 5.14 10.94
CA GLY A 150 5.72 4.91 10.50
C GLY A 150 5.50 5.30 9.04
N GLU A 151 6.01 6.46 8.62
CA GLU A 151 5.87 6.94 7.24
C GLU A 151 6.64 6.08 6.25
N ASP A 152 7.90 5.76 6.55
CA ASP A 152 8.74 4.99 5.63
C ASP A 152 8.30 3.53 5.54
N ALA A 153 7.84 2.95 6.65
CA ALA A 153 7.24 1.63 6.62
C ALA A 153 5.91 1.61 5.86
N MET A 154 5.06 2.63 6.01
CA MET A 154 3.82 2.75 5.23
C MET A 154 4.10 2.84 3.73
N ALA A 155 5.20 3.45 3.31
CA ALA A 155 5.60 3.49 1.90
C ALA A 155 5.92 2.08 1.36
N ILE A 156 6.63 1.26 2.15
CA ILE A 156 6.93 -0.14 1.79
C ILE A 156 5.63 -0.96 1.72
N VAL A 157 4.81 -0.89 2.76
CA VAL A 157 3.52 -1.60 2.82
C VAL A 157 2.63 -1.21 1.65
N PHE A 158 2.56 0.08 1.34
CA PHE A 158 1.80 0.59 0.20
C PHE A 158 2.35 0.06 -1.14
N ALA A 159 3.67 0.06 -1.32
CA ALA A 159 4.30 -0.48 -2.53
C ALA A 159 3.92 -1.95 -2.75
N SER A 160 4.03 -2.78 -1.71
CA SER A 160 3.63 -4.19 -1.76
C SER A 160 2.14 -4.34 -2.10
N SER A 161 1.26 -3.59 -1.43
CA SER A 161 -0.17 -3.63 -1.72
C SER A 161 -0.55 -3.13 -3.10
N LEU A 162 0.20 -2.18 -3.66
CA LEU A 162 0.00 -1.73 -5.03
C LEU A 162 0.31 -2.87 -6.01
N VAL A 163 1.40 -3.62 -5.79
CA VAL A 163 1.72 -4.82 -6.59
C VAL A 163 0.64 -5.87 -6.44
N ASP A 164 0.23 -6.19 -5.20
CA ASP A 164 -0.80 -7.20 -4.97
C ASP A 164 -2.13 -6.80 -5.62
N LEU A 165 -2.50 -5.52 -5.59
CA LEU A 165 -3.71 -5.03 -6.25
C LEU A 165 -3.63 -5.18 -7.77
N VAL A 166 -2.53 -4.78 -8.42
CA VAL A 166 -2.43 -4.80 -9.89
C VAL A 166 -2.16 -6.20 -10.45
N THR A 167 -1.52 -7.08 -9.68
CA THR A 167 -1.24 -8.46 -10.09
C THR A 167 -2.34 -9.45 -9.64
N ASN A 168 -3.09 -9.12 -8.58
CA ASN A 168 -4.07 -10.01 -7.95
C ASN A 168 -5.27 -9.25 -7.34
N LEU A 169 -5.95 -8.44 -8.15
CA LEU A 169 -7.11 -7.62 -7.73
C LEU A 169 -8.24 -8.42 -7.07
N PHE A 170 -8.54 -9.61 -7.61
CA PHE A 170 -9.69 -10.43 -7.21
C PHE A 170 -9.35 -11.52 -6.18
N PHE A 171 -8.13 -11.52 -5.64
CA PHE A 171 -7.62 -12.56 -4.74
C PHE A 171 -7.63 -13.99 -5.32
N THR A 172 -7.75 -14.13 -6.64
CA THR A 172 -7.74 -15.42 -7.35
C THR A 172 -6.35 -15.84 -7.82
N GLY A 173 -5.32 -15.01 -7.60
CA GLY A 173 -3.94 -15.29 -7.97
C GLY A 173 -3.29 -16.34 -7.06
N PHE A 174 -2.36 -17.12 -7.62
CA PHE A 174 -1.63 -18.17 -6.91
C PHE A 174 -0.73 -17.64 -5.79
N TYR A 175 -0.32 -16.37 -5.85
CA TYR A 175 0.45 -15.70 -4.82
C TYR A 175 -0.43 -14.66 -4.13
N GLN A 176 -0.75 -14.92 -2.87
CA GLN A 176 -1.15 -13.91 -1.91
C GLN A 176 0.13 -13.68 -1.09
N GLY A 177 0.65 -12.46 -1.01
CA GLY A 177 1.71 -12.13 -0.04
C GLY A 177 1.32 -12.63 1.35
N LEU A 178 2.29 -12.79 2.26
CA LEU A 178 2.13 -13.44 3.58
C LEU A 178 0.75 -13.14 4.21
N THR A 179 -0.16 -14.10 4.02
CA THR A 179 -1.49 -14.16 4.60
C THR A 179 -1.43 -15.31 5.60
N THR A 180 -0.86 -15.03 6.76
CA THR A 180 -0.82 -15.98 7.88
C THR A 180 -1.27 -15.31 9.16
#